data_AF-A0A7C9EUC5-F1
#
_entry.id   AF-A0A7C9EUC5-F1
#
_cell.length_a   1.000
_cell.length_b   1.000
_cell.length_c   1.000
_cell.angle_alpha   90.00
_cell.angle_beta   90.00
_cell.angle_gamma   90.00
#
_symmetry.space_group_name_H-M   'P 1'
#
loop_
_entity.id
_entity.type
_entity.pdbx_description
1 polymer ?
#
loop_
_entity_poly.entity_id
_entity_poly.type
_entity_poly.pdbx_seq_one_letter_code
_entity_poly.pdbx_strand_id
1 'polypeptide(L)'
;STMTEDFEVGEYDPTVVENWGNGTGSENDESESRVSVRVHKFPLCLDSWREYIPCMDNEEAIRQLKSTERGERFERHCPEKGKELSCLVPAPKNYKIPIPWPRSRDVIREYFQSREIE
;
A
#
# COMPACT_ATOMS: atom_id res chain seq x y z
N SER A 1 -21.62 -10.95 27.95
CA SER A 1 -21.42 -10.78 26.51
C SER A 1 -20.78 -12.03 25.96
N THR A 2 -21.58 -12.92 25.38
CA THR A 2 -21.09 -14.13 24.71
C THR A 2 -20.73 -13.71 23.29
N MET A 3 -19.45 -13.77 22.93
CA MET A 3 -19.04 -13.55 21.55
C MET A 3 -19.57 -14.72 20.72
N THR A 4 -20.31 -14.45 19.65
CA THR A 4 -20.70 -15.47 18.67
C THR A 4 -19.45 -16.05 18.02
N GLU A 5 -19.36 -17.38 17.95
CA GLU A 5 -18.18 -18.09 17.44
C GLU A 5 -18.07 -18.06 15.91
N ASP A 6 -19.12 -17.60 15.23
CA ASP A 6 -19.22 -17.63 13.77
C ASP A 6 -18.84 -16.26 13.18
N PHE A 7 -17.53 -16.02 13.08
CA PHE A 7 -17.00 -14.93 12.26
C PHE A 7 -16.79 -15.44 10.83
N GLU A 8 -17.75 -15.18 9.95
CA GLU A 8 -17.65 -15.49 8.52
C GLU A 8 -16.75 -14.46 7.82
N VAL A 9 -15.51 -14.85 7.53
CA VAL A 9 -14.60 -14.08 6.68
C VAL A 9 -15.00 -14.32 5.23
N GLY A 10 -15.38 -13.25 4.52
CA GLY A 10 -15.64 -13.32 3.08
C GLY A 10 -14.41 -13.84 2.32
N GLU A 11 -14.65 -14.52 1.21
CA GLU A 11 -13.59 -15.13 0.40
C GLU A 11 -12.62 -14.06 -0.11
N TYR A 12 -11.36 -14.15 0.30
CA TYR A 12 -10.31 -13.29 -0.22
C TYR A 12 -9.94 -13.78 -1.62
N ASP A 13 -10.27 -12.97 -2.64
CA ASP A 13 -9.89 -13.23 -4.03
C ASP A 13 -8.44 -12.75 -4.27
N PRO A 14 -7.47 -13.66 -4.44
CA PRO A 14 -6.07 -13.29 -4.68
C PRO A 14 -5.85 -12.63 -6.04
N THR A 15 -6.77 -12.80 -7.01
CA THR A 15 -6.63 -12.27 -8.37
C THR A 15 -6.73 -10.75 -8.42
N VAL A 16 -7.33 -10.12 -7.40
CA VAL A 16 -7.42 -8.66 -7.26
C VAL A 16 -6.04 -8.02 -7.07
N VAL A 17 -5.15 -8.68 -6.33
CA VAL A 17 -3.78 -8.20 -6.07
C VAL A 17 -2.85 -8.56 -7.22
N GLU A 18 -3.04 -9.72 -7.85
CA GLU A 18 -2.27 -10.13 -9.02
C GLU A 18 -2.50 -9.21 -10.23
N ASN A 19 -3.71 -8.68 -10.40
CA ASN A 19 -4.05 -7.76 -11.50
C ASN A 19 -3.55 -6.32 -11.33
N TRP A 20 -2.83 -5.98 -10.25
CA TRP A 20 -2.19 -4.66 -10.11
C TRP A 20 -1.01 -4.45 -11.06
N GLY A 21 -0.47 -5.51 -11.66
CA GLY A 21 0.72 -5.46 -12.53
C GLY A 21 0.45 -5.41 -14.04
N ASN A 22 -0.75 -5.76 -14.52
CA ASN A 22 -1.02 -5.85 -15.95
C ASN A 22 -1.71 -4.59 -16.49
N GLY A 23 -0.87 -3.62 -16.87
CA GLY A 23 -1.26 -2.57 -17.78
C GLY A 23 -1.57 -3.14 -19.16
N THR A 24 -2.84 -3.42 -19.43
CA THR A 24 -3.50 -3.27 -20.74
C THR A 24 -5.00 -3.41 -20.51
N GLY A 25 -5.75 -2.34 -20.77
CA GLY A 25 -7.21 -2.40 -20.81
C GLY A 25 -7.66 -3.13 -22.07
N SER A 26 -8.59 -4.07 -21.92
CA SER A 26 -9.52 -4.48 -22.97
C SER A 26 -10.76 -5.06 -22.29
N GLU A 27 -11.90 -4.48 -22.63
CA GLU A 27 -13.24 -4.75 -22.13
C GLU A 27 -13.73 -6.14 -22.59
N ASN A 28 -14.57 -6.78 -21.78
CA ASN A 28 -15.89 -7.30 -22.17
C ASN A 28 -16.56 -7.86 -20.91
N ASP A 29 -17.69 -7.24 -20.54
CA ASP A 29 -18.49 -7.52 -19.35
C ASP A 29 -19.82 -8.14 -19.81
N GLU A 30 -20.19 -9.32 -19.32
CA GLU A 30 -21.54 -9.87 -19.43
C GLU A 30 -22.10 -10.21 -18.04
N SER A 31 -22.98 -9.31 -17.59
CA SER A 31 -24.09 -9.41 -16.62
C SER A 31 -23.93 -10.19 -15.31
N GLU A 32 -23.89 -9.46 -14.19
CA GLU A 32 -24.85 -9.59 -13.06
C GLU A 32 -24.81 -8.31 -12.20
N SER A 33 -25.97 -7.79 -11.75
CA SER A 33 -26.10 -6.46 -11.15
C SER A 33 -25.40 -6.34 -9.79
N ARG A 34 -24.11 -6.04 -9.81
CA ARG A 34 -23.31 -5.59 -8.68
C ARG A 34 -23.10 -4.08 -8.81
N VAL A 35 -23.16 -3.34 -7.70
CA VAL A 35 -22.78 -1.93 -7.68
C VAL A 35 -21.31 -1.85 -8.11
N SER A 36 -21.09 -1.52 -9.38
CA SER A 36 -19.75 -1.40 -9.95
C SER A 36 -19.14 -0.09 -9.47
N VAL A 37 -18.31 -0.17 -8.45
CA VAL A 37 -17.46 0.95 -8.03
C VAL A 37 -16.38 1.11 -9.09
N ARG A 38 -16.43 2.20 -9.85
CA ARG A 38 -15.38 2.55 -10.82
C ARG A 38 -14.10 2.86 -10.05
N VAL A 39 -13.17 1.91 -9.99
CA VAL A 39 -11.84 2.14 -9.44
C VAL A 39 -11.02 2.86 -10.50
N HIS A 40 -10.70 4.13 -10.28
CA HIS A 40 -9.75 4.84 -11.12
C HIS A 40 -8.38 4.18 -11.00
N LYS A 41 -7.86 3.67 -12.12
CA LYS A 41 -6.51 3.11 -12.20
C LYS A 41 -5.50 4.26 -12.17
N PHE A 42 -4.74 4.36 -11.10
CA PHE A 42 -3.61 5.28 -11.01
C PHE A 42 -2.42 4.75 -11.82
N PRO A 43 -1.62 5.64 -12.44
CA PRO A 43 -0.37 5.24 -13.09
C PRO A 43 0.65 4.75 -12.05
N LEU A 44 1.61 3.94 -12.49
CA LEU A 44 2.74 3.55 -11.63
C LEU A 44 3.73 4.70 -11.48
N CYS A 45 4.24 4.90 -10.28
CA CYS A 45 5.36 5.82 -10.04
C CYS A 45 6.66 5.26 -10.62
N LEU A 46 7.57 6.14 -11.00
CA LEU A 46 8.94 5.74 -11.33
C LEU A 46 9.63 5.17 -10.09
N ASP A 47 10.57 4.23 -10.30
CA ASP A 47 11.29 3.57 -9.21
C ASP A 47 12.06 4.55 -8.31
N SER A 48 12.51 5.68 -8.85
CA SER A 48 13.19 6.73 -8.09
C SER A 48 12.31 7.43 -7.05
N TRP A 49 10.99 7.35 -7.19
CA TRP A 49 10.03 7.97 -6.27
C TRP A 49 9.59 7.03 -5.15
N ARG A 50 10.05 5.77 -5.13
CA ARG A 50 9.71 4.79 -4.08
C ARG A 50 10.17 5.23 -2.69
N GLU A 51 11.26 5.96 -2.61
CA GLU A 51 11.88 6.44 -1.37
C GLU A 51 11.60 7.93 -1.10
N TYR A 52 10.92 8.62 -2.03
CA TYR A 52 10.62 10.04 -1.90
C TYR A 52 9.44 10.26 -0.96
N ILE A 53 9.65 11.08 0.07
CA ILE A 53 8.66 11.46 1.07
C ILE A 53 8.32 12.95 0.86
N PRO A 54 7.23 13.30 0.16
CA PRO A 54 6.97 14.67 -0.31
C PRO A 54 6.94 15.76 0.78
N CYS A 55 6.56 15.41 2.00
CA CYS A 55 6.49 16.35 3.11
C CYS A 55 7.80 16.46 3.92
N MET A 56 8.73 15.53 3.72
CA MET A 56 9.99 15.44 4.46
C MET A 56 11.20 15.76 3.57
N ASP A 57 11.14 15.37 2.30
CA ASP A 57 12.13 15.68 1.25
C ASP A 57 11.76 17.00 0.54
N ASN A 58 11.49 18.02 1.33
CA ASN A 58 11.00 19.32 0.89
C ASN A 58 12.14 20.30 0.55
N GLU A 59 13.11 19.86 -0.24
CA GLU A 59 14.26 20.68 -0.64
C GLU A 59 13.85 22.03 -1.25
N GLU A 60 12.76 22.03 -2.05
CA GLU A 60 12.23 23.25 -2.65
C GLU A 60 11.74 24.26 -1.61
N ALA A 61 11.10 23.78 -0.53
CA ALA A 61 10.66 24.63 0.57
C ALA A 61 11.85 25.15 1.37
N ILE A 62 12.84 24.28 1.64
CA ILE A 62 14.07 24.66 2.35
C ILE A 62 14.84 25.75 1.61
N ARG A 63 14.91 25.69 0.27
CA ARG A 63 15.56 26.72 -0.55
C ARG A 63 14.86 28.09 -0.49
N GLN A 64 13.57 28.13 -0.16
CA GLN A 64 12.80 29.38 -0.03
C GLN A 64 12.89 29.98 1.39
N LEU A 65 13.36 29.21 2.38
CA LEU A 65 13.56 29.71 3.74
C LEU A 65 14.72 30.72 3.77
N LYS A 66 14.55 31.77 4.58
CA LYS A 66 15.56 32.83 4.74
C LYS A 66 16.65 32.45 5.75
N SER A 67 16.33 31.55 6.69
CA SER A 67 17.26 31.03 7.69
C SER A 67 16.90 29.59 8.02
N THR A 68 17.91 28.83 8.46
CA THR A 68 17.75 27.43 8.88
C THR A 68 18.17 27.26 10.34
N GLU A 69 18.54 28.35 11.01
CA GLU A 69 19.19 28.35 12.33
C GLU A 69 18.31 27.75 13.44
N ARG A 70 16.99 27.88 13.32
CA ARG A 70 16.02 27.38 14.30
C ARG A 70 15.41 26.02 13.96
N GLY A 71 15.95 25.34 12.95
CA GLY A 71 15.43 24.04 12.53
C GLY A 71 14.24 24.13 11.58
N GLU A 72 13.99 25.28 10.95
CA GLU A 72 12.93 25.48 9.95
C GLU A 72 13.04 24.46 8.79
N ARG A 73 14.25 23.97 8.47
CA ARG A 73 14.44 22.89 7.48
C ARG A 73 13.79 21.55 7.84
N PHE A 74 13.47 21.32 9.10
CA PHE A 74 12.87 20.08 9.58
C PHE A 74 11.35 20.20 9.72
N GLU A 75 10.79 21.36 9.38
CA GLU A 75 9.35 21.56 9.34
C GLU A 75 8.73 20.82 8.15
N ARG A 76 7.54 20.26 8.36
CA ARG A 76 6.81 19.48 7.36
C ARG A 76 6.15 20.42 6.35
N HIS A 77 6.83 20.72 5.25
CA HIS A 77 6.23 21.41 4.12
C HIS A 77 5.80 20.40 3.06
N CYS A 78 4.52 20.06 3.07
CA CYS A 78 3.93 19.22 2.02
C CYS A 78 3.68 20.04 0.74
N PRO A 79 3.69 19.40 -0.44
CA PRO A 79 3.36 20.06 -1.70
C PRO A 79 1.95 20.63 -1.71
N GLU A 80 1.76 21.75 -2.42
CA GLU A 80 0.45 22.38 -2.62
C GLU A 80 -0.47 21.51 -3.49
N LYS A 81 -1.78 21.74 -3.36
CA LYS A 81 -2.82 21.03 -4.12
C LYS A 81 -2.53 21.12 -5.62
N GLY A 82 -2.33 19.97 -6.27
CA GLY A 82 -1.98 19.86 -7.69
C GLY A 82 -0.54 19.47 -7.98
N LYS A 83 0.38 19.59 -7.00
CA LYS A 83 1.73 19.02 -7.05
C LYS A 83 1.82 17.66 -6.32
N GLU A 84 0.68 17.13 -5.90
CA GLU A 84 0.58 15.83 -5.23
C GLU A 84 0.87 14.70 -6.22
N LEU A 85 1.63 13.71 -5.77
CA LEU A 85 1.90 12.51 -6.53
C LEU A 85 0.66 11.63 -6.55
N SER A 86 -0.02 11.58 -7.69
CA SER A 86 -1.17 10.72 -7.96
C SER A 86 -0.75 9.46 -8.72
N CYS A 87 0.22 8.73 -8.16
CA CYS A 87 0.71 7.48 -8.72
C CYS A 87 0.82 6.38 -7.65
N LEU A 88 0.76 5.13 -8.08
CA LEU A 88 0.94 3.95 -7.22
C LEU A 88 2.41 3.58 -7.16
N VAL A 89 2.94 3.44 -5.94
CA VAL A 89 4.32 3.00 -5.73
C VAL A 89 4.41 1.49 -6.04
N PRO A 90 5.24 1.07 -7.00
CA PRO A 90 5.37 -0.34 -7.34
C PRO A 90 6.04 -1.13 -6.22
N ALA A 91 5.62 -2.38 -6.03
CA ALA A 91 6.23 -3.29 -5.05
C ALA A 91 7.72 -3.52 -5.35
N PRO A 92 8.59 -3.66 -4.33
CA PRO A 92 10.01 -4.00 -4.54
C PRO A 92 10.18 -5.36 -5.22
N LYS A 93 11.30 -5.54 -5.91
CA LYS A 93 11.66 -6.81 -6.52
C LYS A 93 11.69 -7.89 -5.42
N ASN A 94 10.98 -8.99 -5.65
CA ASN A 94 10.84 -10.11 -4.71
C ASN A 94 10.01 -9.81 -3.45
N TYR A 95 9.13 -8.79 -3.47
CA TYR A 95 8.16 -8.63 -2.39
C TYR A 95 7.25 -9.86 -2.31
N LYS A 96 7.24 -10.53 -1.17
CA LYS A 96 6.38 -11.69 -0.93
C LYS A 96 5.08 -11.21 -0.32
N ILE A 97 3.97 -11.69 -0.85
CA ILE A 97 2.64 -11.44 -0.28
C ILE A 97 2.63 -12.07 1.13
N PRO A 98 2.30 -11.31 2.18
CA PRO A 98 2.24 -11.86 3.53
C PRO A 98 1.11 -12.89 3.63
N ILE A 99 1.32 -13.91 4.47
CA ILE A 99 0.29 -14.90 4.75
C ILE A 99 -0.90 -14.19 5.42
N PRO A 100 -2.13 -14.34 4.91
CA PRO A 100 -3.29 -13.66 5.47
C PRO A 100 -3.60 -14.15 6.88
N TRP A 101 -4.13 -13.26 7.71
CA TRP A 101 -4.73 -13.64 8.98
C TRP A 101 -6.06 -14.37 8.72
N PRO A 102 -6.44 -15.43 9.47
CA PRO A 102 -5.80 -15.96 10.68
C PRO A 102 -4.70 -17.00 10.43
N ARG A 103 -4.46 -17.45 9.19
CA ARG A 103 -3.48 -18.51 8.87
C ARG A 103 -2.06 -18.16 9.36
N SER A 104 -1.69 -16.88 9.31
CA SER A 104 -0.41 -16.41 9.86
C SER A 104 -0.23 -16.73 11.35
N ARG A 105 -1.30 -16.80 12.14
CA ARG A 105 -1.26 -17.17 13.57
C ARG A 105 -0.82 -18.62 13.77
N ASP A 106 -1.32 -19.53 12.94
CA ASP A 106 -1.03 -20.96 13.08
C ASP A 106 0.41 -21.26 12.62
N VAL A 107 0.87 -20.60 11.54
CA VAL A 107 2.28 -20.67 11.09
C VAL A 107 3.25 -20.20 12.17
N ILE A 108 2.92 -19.11 12.87
CA ILE A 108 3.74 -18.61 13.98
C ILE A 108 3.75 -19.62 15.13
N ARG A 109 2.61 -20.23 15.45
CA ARG A 109 2.50 -21.26 16.50
C ARG A 109 3.37 -22.49 16.20
N GLU A 110 3.31 -23.00 14.97
CA GLU A 110 4.13 -24.14 14.52
C GLU A 110 5.63 -23.80 14.53
N TYR A 111 6.00 -22.59 14.12
CA TYR A 111 7.38 -22.11 14.15
C TYR A 111 7.96 -22.08 15.57
N PHE A 112 7.20 -21.55 16.54
CA PHE A 112 7.64 -21.53 17.94
C PHE A 112 7.72 -22.93 18.56
N GLN A 113 6.75 -23.82 18.28
CA GLN A 113 6.82 -25.22 18.74
C GLN A 113 8.03 -25.95 18.19
N SER A 114 8.39 -25.71 16.92
CA SER A 114 9.52 -26.36 16.27
C SER A 114 10.87 -25.87 16.83
N ARG A 115 10.94 -24.63 17.32
CA ARG A 115 12.15 -24.06 17.95
C ARG A 115 12.34 -24.42 19.42
N GLU A 116 11.29 -24.90 20.10
CA GLU A 116 11.39 -25.43 21.47
C GLU A 116 11.83 -26.90 21.52
N ILE A 117 11.88 -27.58 20.36
CA ILE A 117 12.24 -29.00 20.22
C ILE A 117 13.72 -29.19 19.81
N GLU A 118 14.43 -28.10 19.47
CA GLU A 118 15.91 -28.04 19.39
C GLU A 118 16.53 -27.61 20.72
#